data_AF-A0A7C1H1Z7-F1
#
_entry.id   AF-A0A7C1H1Z7-F1
#
_cell.length_a   1.000
_cell.length_b   1.000
_cell.length_c   1.000
_cell.angle_alpha   90.00
_cell.angle_beta   90.00
_cell.angle_gamma   90.00
#
_symmetry.space_group_name_H-M   'P 1'
#
loop_
_entity.id
_entity.type
_entity.pdbx_description
1 polymer ?
#
loop_
_entity_poly.entity_id
_entity_poly.type
_entity_poly.pdbx_seq_one_letter_code
_entity_poly.pdbx_strand_id
1 'polypeptide(L)'
;MENLIQTVKKHRFVITILLALTGIGLMIYYDYCDTACSYLQGDIIGIDLKWIGIGYMAAIIIFAALKQFDFVRALLAAGLGVEVFLFSYQIQNNIFCPFCIAFAVTVILAFIINYEESPSWRENQLKMWPFFLGEVNFPMLKIRKLPLVVVALIGYFFIFFTFSSSTLPVYAQNKNSFIPSLGEGQYEVILFSSYFCPPCRNTDIKAEPLIREMLETGKVKVTFIDVPFSRAMPIYAKYYLYAANVNADEENIFRVRHILFKAAQEMRIQKEDELVKYLKERKVKWKKMDEKSIFPFMSAVIQEYKINATPTCVIKYSATDEKKYIGSDKIWEGLVELKTHLQK
;
A
#
# COMPACT_ATOMS: atom_id res chain seq x y z
N MET A 1 3.06 39.33 14.41
CA MET A 1 2.73 38.47 13.25
C MET A 1 3.41 38.97 11.97
N GLU A 2 3.38 40.27 11.69
CA GLU A 2 4.01 40.88 10.50
C GLU A 2 5.53 40.65 10.39
N ASN A 3 6.28 40.77 11.50
CA ASN A 3 7.72 40.47 11.51
C ASN A 3 8.03 39.00 11.15
N LEU A 4 7.16 38.06 11.51
CA LEU A 4 7.32 36.64 11.19
C LEU A 4 7.10 36.41 9.70
N ILE A 5 6.04 36.99 9.12
CA ILE A 5 5.70 36.88 7.69
C ILE A 5 6.81 37.50 6.82
N GLN A 6 7.34 38.66 7.21
CA GLN A 6 8.46 39.30 6.50
C GLN A 6 9.74 38.46 6.57
N THR A 7 10.03 37.85 7.72
CA THR A 7 11.19 36.97 7.90
C THR A 7 11.07 35.71 7.06
N VAL A 8 9.88 35.09 7.01
CA VAL A 8 9.57 33.92 6.18
C VAL A 8 9.72 34.27 4.69
N LYS A 9 9.16 35.39 4.24
CA LYS A 9 9.31 35.85 2.84
C LYS A 9 10.78 36.09 2.46
N LYS A 10 11.58 36.65 3.37
CA LYS A 10 13.01 36.90 3.16
C LYS A 10 13.82 35.60 3.02
N HIS A 11 13.47 34.56 3.77
CA HIS A 11 14.20 33.29 3.80
C HIS A 11 13.47 32.14 3.08
N ARG A 12 12.43 32.45 2.29
CA ARG A 12 11.56 31.45 1.67
C ARG A 12 12.33 30.43 0.82
N PHE A 13 13.42 30.84 0.16
CA PHE A 13 14.24 29.93 -0.65
C PHE A 13 14.94 28.89 0.23
N VAL A 14 15.52 29.29 1.36
CA VAL A 14 16.21 28.38 2.30
C VAL A 14 15.20 27.40 2.88
N ILE A 15 14.06 27.91 3.33
CA ILE A 15 13.02 27.08 3.95
C ILE A 15 12.47 26.07 2.93
N THR A 16 12.24 26.49 1.68
CA THR A 16 11.78 25.60 0.61
C THR A 16 12.79 24.50 0.31
N ILE A 17 14.08 24.83 0.25
CA ILE A 17 15.14 23.84 0.05
C ILE A 17 15.19 22.84 1.22
N LEU A 18 15.10 23.31 2.46
CA LEU A 18 15.10 22.44 3.65
C LEU A 18 13.90 21.48 3.65
N LEU A 19 12.71 21.96 3.30
CA LEU A 19 11.52 21.13 3.18
C LEU A 19 11.66 20.10 2.05
N ALA A 20 12.19 20.50 0.88
CA ALA A 20 12.42 19.56 -0.21
C ALA A 20 13.47 18.49 0.14
N LEU A 21 14.55 18.86 0.84
CA LEU A 21 15.54 17.91 1.37
C LEU A 21 14.92 16.95 2.38
N THR A 22 14.01 17.44 3.23
CA THR A 22 13.23 16.60 4.15
C THR A 22 12.36 15.62 3.38
N GLY A 23 11.69 16.07 2.32
CA GLY A 23 10.92 15.23 1.40
C GLY A 23 11.77 14.11 0.79
N ILE A 24 12.96 14.43 0.27
CA ILE A 24 13.90 13.42 -0.25
C ILE A 24 14.32 12.44 0.85
N GLY A 25 14.64 12.95 2.04
CA GLY A 25 14.99 12.12 3.20
C GLY A 25 13.89 11.14 3.58
N LEU A 26 12.62 11.56 3.55
CA LEU A 26 11.47 10.70 3.77
C LEU A 26 11.39 9.58 2.71
N MET A 27 11.60 9.91 1.43
CA MET A 27 11.55 8.91 0.34
C MET A 27 12.71 7.91 0.40
N ILE A 28 13.89 8.33 0.84
CA ILE A 28 15.04 7.44 1.04
C ILE A 28 14.83 6.56 2.28
N TYR A 29 14.36 7.14 3.38
CA TYR A 29 14.15 6.41 4.63
C TYR A 29 13.04 5.36 4.51
N TYR A 30 12.00 5.63 3.71
CA TYR A 30 10.96 4.66 3.35
C TYR A 30 11.55 3.34 2.82
N ASP A 31 12.58 3.40 1.97
CA ASP A 31 13.21 2.21 1.37
C ASP A 31 13.97 1.36 2.39
N TYR A 32 14.46 1.98 3.46
CA TYR A 32 15.18 1.29 4.53
C TYR A 32 14.24 0.75 5.62
N CYS A 33 13.00 1.24 5.66
CA CYS A 33 12.06 0.93 6.73
C CYS A 33 11.00 -0.08 6.24
N ASP A 34 11.30 -1.38 6.39
CA ASP A 34 10.43 -2.56 6.14
C ASP A 34 9.18 -2.57 7.07
N THR A 35 8.36 -1.53 6.97
CA THR A 35 7.14 -1.32 7.79
C THR A 35 5.90 -1.23 6.91
N ALA A 36 4.72 -1.13 7.53
CA ALA A 36 3.35 -1.20 6.99
C ALA A 36 3.02 -0.44 5.67
N CYS A 37 3.96 0.30 5.08
CA CYS A 37 3.85 0.93 3.78
C CYS A 37 4.30 0.05 2.59
N SER A 38 4.76 -1.20 2.80
CA SER A 38 5.12 -2.12 1.72
C SER A 38 3.94 -2.50 0.81
N TYR A 39 2.70 -2.32 1.28
CA TYR A 39 1.47 -2.62 0.56
C TYR A 39 0.92 -1.44 -0.28
N LEU A 40 1.51 -0.25 -0.16
CA LEU A 40 1.12 0.98 -0.89
C LEU A 40 2.13 1.31 -1.99
N GLN A 41 2.62 0.30 -2.69
CA GLN A 41 3.49 0.48 -3.85
C GLN A 41 2.63 0.68 -5.10
N GLY A 42 2.57 1.93 -5.55
CA GLY A 42 2.07 2.28 -6.88
C GLY A 42 3.23 2.81 -7.72
N ASP A 43 3.16 2.55 -9.02
CA ASP A 43 4.10 3.10 -9.99
C ASP A 43 3.39 4.11 -10.90
N ILE A 44 4.18 5.00 -11.47
CA ILE A 44 3.73 5.87 -12.56
C ILE A 44 4.50 5.41 -13.78
N ILE A 45 3.81 4.77 -14.73
CA ILE A 45 4.40 4.30 -15.99
C ILE A 45 5.62 3.36 -15.73
N GLY A 46 5.50 2.45 -14.77
CA GLY A 46 6.53 1.47 -14.43
C GLY A 46 7.70 2.01 -13.60
N ILE A 47 7.68 3.29 -13.22
CA ILE A 47 8.67 3.89 -12.32
C ILE A 47 8.08 4.01 -10.92
N ASP A 48 8.79 3.44 -9.94
CA ASP A 48 8.42 3.54 -8.54
C ASP A 48 8.24 5.01 -8.12
N LEU A 49 7.10 5.29 -7.46
CA LEU A 49 6.74 6.61 -6.96
C LEU A 49 7.86 7.24 -6.11
N LYS A 50 8.72 6.42 -5.49
CA LYS A 50 9.96 6.85 -4.82
C LYS A 50 10.85 7.73 -5.70
N TRP A 51 11.22 7.23 -6.87
CA TRP A 51 12.17 7.92 -7.75
C TRP A 51 11.56 9.19 -8.32
N ILE A 52 10.24 9.16 -8.56
CA ILE A 52 9.49 10.32 -9.04
C ILE A 52 9.41 11.38 -7.95
N GLY A 53 9.11 11.00 -6.71
CA GLY A 53 9.11 11.91 -5.57
C GLY A 53 10.47 12.57 -5.34
N ILE A 54 11.57 11.81 -5.45
CA ILE A 54 12.94 12.34 -5.36
C ILE A 54 13.23 13.31 -6.50
N GLY A 55 12.92 12.93 -7.75
CA GLY A 55 13.11 13.79 -8.93
C GLY A 55 12.31 15.09 -8.85
N TYR A 56 11.06 15.00 -8.40
CA TYR A 56 10.17 16.14 -8.16
C TYR A 56 10.74 17.10 -7.10
N MET A 57 11.18 16.58 -5.95
CA MET A 57 11.80 17.42 -4.91
C MET A 57 13.13 18.03 -5.36
N ALA A 58 13.93 17.30 -6.14
CA ALA A 58 15.14 17.82 -6.75
C ALA A 58 14.85 18.98 -7.72
N ALA A 59 13.80 18.88 -8.54
CA ALA A 59 13.37 19.96 -9.41
C ALA A 59 12.98 21.22 -8.62
N ILE A 60 12.24 21.06 -7.51
CA ILE A 60 11.91 22.18 -6.61
C ILE A 60 13.17 22.85 -6.06
N ILE A 61 14.17 22.07 -5.63
CA ILE A 61 15.45 22.60 -5.12
C ILE A 61 16.15 23.41 -6.21
N ILE A 62 16.23 22.89 -7.44
CA ILE A 62 16.89 23.58 -8.56
C ILE A 62 16.21 24.93 -8.84
N PHE A 63 14.88 24.94 -9.00
CA PHE A 63 14.15 26.18 -9.29
C PHE A 63 14.19 27.17 -8.11
N ALA A 64 14.17 26.69 -6.87
CA ALA A 64 14.34 27.52 -5.69
C ALA A 64 15.75 28.15 -5.62
N ALA A 65 16.79 27.39 -5.93
CA ALA A 65 18.18 27.88 -5.98
C ALA A 65 18.38 28.93 -7.09
N LEU A 66 17.73 28.74 -8.24
CA LEU A 66 17.70 29.72 -9.34
C LEU A 66 16.76 30.90 -9.10
N LYS A 67 16.09 30.96 -7.94
CA LYS A 67 15.11 31.99 -7.55
C LYS A 67 13.93 32.13 -8.54
N GLN A 68 13.59 31.05 -9.25
CA GLN A 68 12.49 30.99 -10.19
C GLN A 68 11.18 30.58 -9.48
N PHE A 69 10.65 31.47 -8.65
CA PHE A 69 9.51 31.15 -7.77
C PHE A 69 8.19 30.88 -8.49
N ASP A 70 8.00 31.37 -9.73
CA ASP A 70 6.83 30.99 -10.55
C ASP A 70 6.82 29.49 -10.86
N PHE A 71 7.98 28.92 -11.21
CA PHE A 71 8.13 27.48 -11.44
C PHE A 71 7.96 26.68 -10.14
N VAL A 72 8.54 27.15 -9.03
CA VAL A 72 8.38 26.51 -7.72
C VAL A 72 6.91 26.44 -7.32
N ARG A 73 6.17 27.54 -7.44
CA ARG A 73 4.74 27.59 -7.11
C ARG A 73 3.90 26.68 -8.01
N ALA A 74 4.19 26.64 -9.31
CA ALA A 74 3.50 25.74 -10.22
C ALA A 74 3.77 24.28 -9.89
N LEU A 75 5.02 23.88 -9.64
CA LEU A 75 5.35 22.52 -9.23
C LEU A 75 4.66 22.14 -7.92
N LEU A 76 4.67 23.02 -6.91
CA LEU A 76 4.00 22.78 -5.63
C LEU A 76 2.48 22.68 -5.79
N ALA A 77 1.86 23.48 -6.66
CA ALA A 77 0.43 23.36 -6.96
C ALA A 77 0.11 22.03 -7.66
N ALA A 78 0.92 21.60 -8.63
CA ALA A 78 0.79 20.28 -9.24
C ALA A 78 0.92 19.18 -8.18
N GLY A 79 1.91 19.29 -7.29
CA GLY A 79 2.12 18.40 -6.15
C GLY A 79 0.90 18.32 -5.25
N LEU A 80 0.27 19.44 -4.89
CA LEU A 80 -0.98 19.43 -4.11
C LEU A 80 -2.08 18.61 -4.79
N GLY A 81 -2.23 18.74 -6.12
CA GLY A 81 -3.17 17.94 -6.88
C GLY A 81 -2.88 16.43 -6.80
N VAL A 82 -1.60 16.07 -6.90
CA VAL A 82 -1.15 14.68 -6.75
C VAL A 82 -1.43 14.15 -5.34
N GLU A 83 -1.10 14.90 -4.30
CA GLU A 83 -1.32 14.50 -2.91
C GLU A 83 -2.81 14.30 -2.59
N VAL A 84 -3.70 15.13 -3.14
CA VAL A 84 -5.15 14.96 -2.98
C VAL A 84 -5.62 13.61 -3.53
N PHE A 85 -5.12 13.22 -4.71
CA PHE A 85 -5.44 11.92 -5.31
C PHE A 85 -4.90 10.77 -4.46
N LEU A 86 -3.61 10.80 -4.09
CA LEU A 86 -2.96 9.75 -3.31
C LEU A 86 -3.57 9.59 -1.92
N PHE A 87 -3.98 10.69 -1.28
CA PHE A 87 -4.68 10.65 -0.01
C PHE A 87 -6.09 10.06 -0.15
N SER A 88 -6.82 10.43 -1.21
CA SER A 88 -8.13 9.85 -1.52
C SER A 88 -8.03 8.34 -1.78
N TYR A 89 -6.98 7.91 -2.49
CA TYR A 89 -6.67 6.51 -2.72
C TYR A 89 -6.42 5.76 -1.41
N GLN A 90 -5.66 6.33 -0.47
CA GLN A 90 -5.44 5.72 0.85
C GLN A 90 -6.73 5.54 1.66
N ILE A 91 -7.64 6.53 1.63
CA ILE A 91 -8.94 6.44 2.30
C ILE A 91 -9.82 5.34 1.67
N GLN A 92 -9.93 5.32 0.34
CA GLN A 92 -10.77 4.35 -0.37
C GLN A 92 -10.31 2.91 -0.13
N ASN A 93 -9.01 2.70 -0.03
CA ASN A 93 -8.41 1.38 0.17
C ASN A 93 -8.21 1.02 1.66
N ASN A 94 -8.48 1.95 2.58
CA ASN A 94 -8.27 1.80 4.03
C ASN A 94 -6.84 1.36 4.41
N ILE A 95 -5.85 1.85 3.65
CA ILE A 95 -4.43 1.62 3.90
C ILE A 95 -3.80 3.00 4.10
N PHE A 96 -3.26 3.24 5.30
CA PHE A 96 -2.62 4.52 5.63
C PHE A 96 -1.11 4.34 5.72
N CYS A 97 -0.37 5.05 4.88
CA CYS A 97 1.08 5.10 4.96
C CYS A 97 1.54 6.39 5.67
N PRO A 98 2.16 6.30 6.86
CA PRO A 98 2.68 7.47 7.56
C PRO A 98 3.70 8.27 6.74
N PHE A 99 4.49 7.62 5.88
CA PHE A 99 5.48 8.32 5.04
C PHE A 99 4.82 9.13 3.92
N CYS A 100 3.80 8.60 3.25
CA CYS A 100 3.05 9.36 2.24
C CYS A 100 2.35 10.57 2.86
N ILE A 101 1.76 10.40 4.06
CA ILE A 101 1.14 11.52 4.79
C ILE A 101 2.19 12.57 5.18
N ALA A 102 3.36 12.16 5.68
CA ALA A 102 4.45 13.07 6.02
C ALA A 102 4.97 13.83 4.79
N PHE A 103 5.06 13.16 3.64
CA PHE A 103 5.45 13.77 2.37
C PHE A 103 4.39 14.79 1.91
N ALA A 104 3.09 14.44 1.97
CA ALA A 104 1.99 15.35 1.66
C ALA A 104 2.04 16.61 2.53
N VAL A 105 2.25 16.45 3.85
CA VAL A 105 2.43 17.57 4.78
C VAL A 105 3.61 18.45 4.37
N THR A 106 4.72 17.85 3.95
CA THR A 106 5.91 18.58 3.49
C THR A 106 5.60 19.43 2.25
N VAL A 107 4.87 18.88 1.27
CA VAL A 107 4.43 19.60 0.06
C VAL A 107 3.47 20.74 0.41
N ILE A 108 2.49 20.49 1.29
CA ILE A 108 1.53 21.50 1.74
C ILE A 108 2.24 22.66 2.45
N LEU A 109 3.17 22.37 3.36
CA LEU A 109 3.95 23.40 4.04
C LEU A 109 4.79 24.22 3.05
N ALA A 110 5.45 23.55 2.11
CA ALA A 110 6.23 24.22 1.07
C ALA A 110 5.36 25.13 0.20
N PHE A 111 4.14 24.71 -0.13
CA PHE A 111 3.18 25.54 -0.86
C PHE A 111 2.76 26.77 -0.04
N ILE A 112 2.41 26.61 1.24
CA ILE A 112 2.03 27.72 2.12
C ILE A 112 3.14 28.78 2.22
N ILE A 113 4.40 28.36 2.34
CA ILE A 113 5.55 29.28 2.42
C ILE A 113 5.74 30.07 1.13
N ASN A 114 5.39 29.48 -0.01
CA ASN A 114 5.52 30.10 -1.33
C ASN A 114 4.20 30.71 -1.83
N TYR A 115 3.16 30.73 -0.99
CA TYR A 115 1.86 31.29 -1.37
C TYR A 115 1.96 32.81 -1.55
N GLU A 116 1.44 33.29 -2.67
CA GLU A 116 1.23 34.70 -2.92
C GLU A 116 -0.21 34.89 -3.39
N GLU A 117 -0.91 35.82 -2.76
CA GLU A 117 -2.28 36.18 -3.15
C GLU A 117 -2.30 36.70 -4.58
N SER A 118 -3.27 36.24 -5.38
CA SER A 118 -3.43 36.73 -6.75
C SER A 118 -3.87 38.20 -6.75
N PRO A 119 -3.21 39.09 -7.49
CA PRO A 119 -3.69 40.46 -7.71
C PRO A 119 -5.10 40.50 -8.33
N SER A 120 -5.42 39.51 -9.18
CA SER A 120 -6.73 39.36 -9.84
C SER A 120 -7.86 39.09 -8.84
N TRP A 121 -7.56 38.58 -7.65
CA TRP A 121 -8.52 38.40 -6.56
C TRP A 121 -9.04 39.73 -6.01
N ARG A 122 -8.17 40.75 -5.92
CA ARG A 122 -8.51 42.09 -5.40
C ARG A 122 -9.37 42.90 -6.37
N GLU A 123 -9.39 42.53 -7.65
CA GLU A 123 -10.07 43.26 -8.71
C GLU A 123 -11.56 42.85 -8.87
N ASN A 124 -11.90 41.58 -8.59
CA ASN A 124 -13.28 41.10 -8.72
C ASN A 124 -13.55 39.86 -7.84
N GLN A 125 -14.51 39.94 -6.91
CA GLN A 125 -14.85 38.83 -5.99
C GLN A 125 -15.32 37.56 -6.73
N LEU A 126 -15.94 37.67 -7.91
CA LEU A 126 -16.34 36.51 -8.72
C LEU A 126 -15.14 35.74 -9.31
N LYS A 127 -13.98 36.39 -9.45
CA LYS A 127 -12.72 35.75 -9.87
C LYS A 127 -11.99 35.09 -8.69
N MET A 128 -12.53 35.12 -7.48
CA MET A 128 -11.93 34.50 -6.30
C MET A 128 -11.74 32.98 -6.44
N TRP A 129 -12.74 32.29 -6.96
CA TRP A 129 -12.75 30.82 -7.03
C TRP A 129 -11.63 30.23 -7.91
N PRO A 130 -11.40 30.68 -9.15
CA PRO A 130 -10.32 30.12 -9.97
C PRO A 130 -8.91 30.52 -9.50
N PHE A 131 -8.76 31.62 -8.75
CA PHE A 131 -7.48 32.19 -8.35
C PHE A 131 -7.16 32.03 -6.86
N PHE A 132 -7.92 31.24 -6.10
CA PHE A 132 -7.73 31.11 -4.65
C PHE A 132 -6.35 30.53 -4.27
N LEU A 133 -5.81 29.63 -5.10
CA LEU A 133 -4.45 29.10 -4.94
C LEU A 133 -3.36 30.05 -5.44
N GLY A 134 -3.71 31.21 -6.00
CA GLY A 134 -2.79 32.19 -6.59
C GLY A 134 -2.66 32.06 -8.11
N GLU A 135 -1.78 32.88 -8.68
CA GLU A 135 -1.46 32.90 -10.11
C GLU A 135 0.05 32.94 -10.36
N VAL A 136 0.48 32.41 -11.51
CA VAL A 136 1.87 32.46 -11.96
C VAL A 136 1.99 33.01 -13.37
N ASN A 137 3.14 33.58 -13.68
CA ASN A 137 3.45 34.15 -15.00
C ASN A 137 4.66 33.45 -15.60
N PHE A 138 4.51 32.89 -16.81
CA PHE A 138 5.60 32.23 -17.54
C PHE A 138 5.92 33.01 -18.81
N PRO A 139 6.78 34.04 -18.74
CA PRO A 139 7.11 34.86 -19.90
C PRO A 139 7.76 34.03 -21.02
N MET A 140 8.54 33.01 -20.67
CA MET A 140 9.21 32.12 -21.62
C MET A 140 8.24 31.26 -22.45
N LEU A 141 7.06 30.94 -21.89
CA LEU A 141 6.01 30.16 -22.57
C LEU A 141 4.89 31.04 -23.13
N LYS A 142 5.02 32.37 -23.07
CA LYS A 142 3.98 33.36 -23.43
C LYS A 142 2.66 33.20 -22.64
N ILE A 143 2.67 32.52 -21.50
CA ILE A 143 1.49 32.33 -20.65
C ILE A 143 1.46 33.43 -19.58
N ARG A 144 0.38 34.20 -19.54
CA ARG A 144 0.16 35.28 -18.55
C ARG A 144 -1.03 34.91 -17.67
N LYS A 145 -0.91 35.12 -16.35
CA LYS A 145 -1.95 34.89 -15.33
C LYS A 145 -2.52 33.47 -15.33
N LEU A 146 -1.65 32.45 -15.27
CA LEU A 146 -2.10 31.06 -15.16
C LEU A 146 -2.59 30.79 -13.72
N PRO A 147 -3.85 30.37 -13.50
CA PRO A 147 -4.35 30.05 -12.18
C PRO A 147 -3.72 28.75 -11.65
N LEU A 148 -3.22 28.77 -10.42
CA LEU A 148 -2.56 27.60 -9.82
C LEU A 148 -3.54 26.43 -9.57
N VAL A 149 -4.85 26.69 -9.47
CA VAL A 149 -5.90 25.65 -9.43
C VAL A 149 -5.88 24.78 -10.69
N VAL A 150 -5.66 25.39 -11.86
CA VAL A 150 -5.57 24.64 -13.12
C VAL A 150 -4.36 23.71 -13.09
N VAL A 151 -3.23 24.18 -12.56
CA VAL A 151 -2.01 23.38 -12.41
C VAL A 151 -2.21 22.22 -11.43
N ALA A 152 -2.91 22.45 -10.32
CA ALA A 152 -3.28 21.40 -9.38
C ALA A 152 -4.21 20.35 -10.03
N LEU A 153 -5.21 20.77 -10.80
CA LEU A 153 -6.08 19.84 -11.53
C LEU A 153 -5.30 19.03 -12.56
N ILE A 154 -4.36 19.64 -13.28
CA ILE A 154 -3.46 18.92 -14.19
C ILE A 154 -2.66 17.87 -13.43
N GLY A 155 -2.08 18.21 -12.27
CA GLY A 155 -1.38 17.26 -11.41
C GLY A 155 -2.26 16.09 -10.98
N TYR A 156 -3.48 16.38 -10.54
CA TYR A 156 -4.50 15.38 -10.16
C TYR A 156 -4.85 14.45 -11.33
N PHE A 157 -5.16 14.99 -12.51
CA PHE A 157 -5.52 14.16 -13.66
C PHE A 157 -4.34 13.38 -14.20
N PHE A 158 -3.13 13.96 -14.19
CA PHE A 158 -1.92 13.27 -14.58
C PHE A 158 -1.74 12.01 -13.74
N ILE A 159 -1.78 12.12 -12.41
CA ILE A 159 -1.66 10.95 -11.54
C ILE A 159 -2.85 10.00 -11.72
N PHE A 160 -4.08 10.49 -11.85
CA PHE A 160 -5.26 9.66 -12.09
C PHE A 160 -5.10 8.74 -13.32
N PHE A 161 -4.52 9.23 -14.42
CA PHE A 161 -4.34 8.43 -15.64
C PHE A 161 -3.09 7.58 -15.65
N THR A 162 -2.02 7.99 -14.96
CA THR A 162 -0.71 7.36 -15.05
C THR A 162 -0.39 6.45 -13.87
N PHE A 163 -1.08 6.66 -12.74
CA PHE A 163 -0.93 5.86 -11.55
C PHE A 163 -1.50 4.46 -11.81
N SER A 164 -0.58 3.52 -11.98
CA SER A 164 -0.92 2.11 -11.97
C SER A 164 -0.93 1.68 -10.52
N SER A 165 -2.11 1.80 -9.92
CA SER A 165 -2.44 1.00 -8.76
C SER A 165 -2.37 -0.46 -9.19
N SER A 166 -1.78 -1.33 -8.37
CA SER A 166 -1.74 -2.78 -8.56
C SER A 166 -3.11 -3.47 -8.49
N THR A 167 -4.21 -2.74 -8.69
CA THR A 167 -5.60 -3.20 -8.64
C THR A 167 -6.20 -3.48 -10.01
N LEU A 168 -5.40 -3.48 -11.10
CA LEU A 168 -5.88 -3.99 -12.39
C LEU A 168 -5.94 -5.53 -12.36
N PRO A 169 -7.06 -6.15 -12.78
CA PRO A 169 -7.20 -7.59 -12.81
C PRO A 169 -6.38 -8.16 -13.97
N VAL A 170 -5.08 -8.38 -13.74
CA VAL A 170 -4.23 -9.21 -14.61
C VAL A 170 -4.48 -10.69 -14.28
N TYR A 171 -5.74 -11.12 -14.34
CA TYR A 171 -6.13 -12.51 -14.07
C TYR A 171 -5.79 -13.48 -15.21
N ALA A 172 -5.01 -13.07 -16.22
CA ALA A 172 -4.87 -13.87 -17.44
C ALA A 172 -3.44 -14.13 -17.96
N GLN A 173 -2.37 -13.53 -17.43
CA GLN A 173 -1.04 -13.69 -18.05
C GLN A 173 0.09 -13.64 -17.03
N ASN A 174 0.40 -14.78 -16.40
CA ASN A 174 1.75 -15.37 -16.37
C ASN A 174 1.89 -16.44 -15.28
N LYS A 175 2.36 -17.61 -15.69
CA LYS A 175 2.31 -18.88 -14.97
C LYS A 175 3.36 -19.05 -13.85
N ASN A 176 4.03 -17.98 -13.38
CA ASN A 176 5.20 -18.09 -12.48
C ASN A 176 5.22 -17.13 -11.27
N SER A 177 4.11 -16.49 -10.90
CA SER A 177 4.06 -15.60 -9.73
C SER A 177 2.70 -15.67 -9.02
N PHE A 178 2.29 -16.88 -8.62
CA PHE A 178 1.02 -17.05 -7.91
C PHE A 178 1.23 -17.13 -6.40
N ILE A 179 0.28 -16.60 -5.66
CA ILE A 179 0.18 -16.76 -4.20
C ILE A 179 0.22 -18.27 -3.90
N PRO A 180 1.06 -18.74 -2.97
CA PRO A 180 1.20 -20.17 -2.71
C PRO A 180 -0.14 -20.77 -2.29
N SER A 181 -0.54 -21.84 -3.00
CA SER A 181 -1.75 -22.61 -2.73
C SER A 181 -1.43 -24.09 -2.62
N LEU A 182 -2.21 -24.80 -1.82
CA LEU A 182 -2.19 -26.25 -1.68
C LEU A 182 -3.22 -26.88 -2.61
N GLY A 183 -2.84 -27.91 -3.34
CA GLY A 183 -3.73 -28.60 -4.28
C GLY A 183 -4.07 -27.79 -5.54
N GLU A 184 -4.72 -28.46 -6.49
CA GLU A 184 -5.10 -27.90 -7.81
C GLU A 184 -6.56 -28.20 -8.16
N GLY A 185 -7.39 -28.47 -7.14
CA GLY A 185 -8.76 -28.88 -7.33
C GLY A 185 -9.72 -27.75 -7.78
N GLN A 186 -10.90 -28.15 -8.26
CA GLN A 186 -11.93 -27.24 -8.78
C GLN A 186 -12.62 -26.39 -7.70
N TYR A 187 -12.64 -26.86 -6.45
CA TYR A 187 -13.22 -26.13 -5.32
C TYR A 187 -12.13 -25.30 -4.65
N GLU A 188 -12.29 -23.97 -4.60
CA GLU A 188 -11.30 -23.10 -3.96
C GLU A 188 -11.72 -22.72 -2.53
N VAL A 189 -10.80 -22.88 -1.58
CA VAL A 189 -10.94 -22.40 -0.21
C VAL A 189 -9.89 -21.32 0.02
N ILE A 190 -10.31 -20.10 0.25
CA ILE A 190 -9.42 -18.95 0.48
C ILE A 190 -9.56 -18.52 1.94
N LEU A 191 -8.53 -18.75 2.73
CA LEU A 191 -8.52 -18.42 4.16
C LEU A 191 -7.74 -17.12 4.41
N PHE A 192 -8.44 -16.11 4.89
CA PHE A 192 -7.89 -14.81 5.25
C PHE A 192 -7.59 -14.76 6.74
N SER A 193 -6.32 -14.54 7.08
CA SER A 193 -5.86 -14.59 8.47
C SER A 193 -4.79 -13.54 8.79
N SER A 194 -4.69 -13.16 10.07
CA SER A 194 -3.57 -12.39 10.60
C SER A 194 -2.91 -13.19 11.71
N TYR A 195 -1.56 -13.27 11.73
CA TYR A 195 -0.85 -14.00 12.77
C TYR A 195 -1.06 -13.40 14.16
N PHE A 196 -1.42 -12.12 14.26
CA PHE A 196 -1.70 -11.43 15.52
C PHE A 196 -3.17 -11.56 15.98
N CYS A 197 -4.00 -12.30 15.26
CA CYS A 197 -5.41 -12.53 15.57
C CYS A 197 -5.59 -13.87 16.32
N PRO A 198 -5.96 -13.86 17.62
CA PRO A 198 -6.14 -15.11 18.39
C PRO A 198 -7.20 -16.06 17.81
N PRO A 199 -8.38 -15.59 17.35
CA PRO A 199 -9.35 -16.47 16.70
C PRO A 199 -8.82 -17.12 15.41
N CYS A 200 -7.90 -16.45 14.71
CA CYS A 200 -7.27 -16.97 13.50
C CYS A 200 -6.38 -18.17 13.81
N ARG A 201 -5.58 -18.12 14.88
CA ARG A 201 -4.76 -19.25 15.32
C ARG A 201 -5.61 -20.47 15.67
N ASN A 202 -6.69 -20.25 16.42
CA ASN A 202 -7.60 -21.34 16.80
C ASN A 202 -8.28 -21.95 15.58
N THR A 203 -8.66 -21.11 14.60
CA THR A 203 -9.25 -21.57 13.34
C THR A 203 -8.25 -22.36 12.52
N ASP A 204 -6.99 -21.91 12.41
CA ASP A 204 -5.94 -22.59 11.65
C ASP A 204 -5.69 -24.01 12.20
N ILE A 205 -5.52 -24.13 13.52
CA ILE A 205 -5.33 -25.43 14.20
C ILE A 205 -6.56 -26.33 14.04
N LYS A 206 -7.76 -25.79 14.23
CA LYS A 206 -9.00 -26.57 14.17
C LYS A 206 -9.30 -27.03 12.74
N ALA A 207 -9.07 -26.17 11.75
CA ALA A 207 -9.37 -26.41 10.35
C ALA A 207 -8.33 -27.31 9.67
N GLU A 208 -7.07 -27.33 10.15
CA GLU A 208 -5.99 -28.08 9.52
C GLU A 208 -6.38 -29.54 9.19
N PRO A 209 -6.81 -30.42 10.13
CA PRO A 209 -7.15 -31.81 9.80
C PRO A 209 -8.21 -31.93 8.72
N LEU A 210 -9.22 -31.08 8.77
CA LEU A 210 -10.32 -31.05 7.80
C LEU A 210 -9.84 -30.62 6.42
N ILE A 211 -8.93 -29.64 6.36
CA ILE A 211 -8.30 -29.20 5.11
C ILE A 211 -7.44 -30.32 4.52
N ARG A 212 -6.65 -31.03 5.35
CA ARG A 212 -5.83 -32.16 4.89
C ARG A 212 -6.68 -33.23 4.21
N GLU A 213 -7.73 -33.67 4.89
CA GLU A 213 -8.68 -34.67 4.34
C GLU A 213 -9.34 -34.19 3.03
N MET A 214 -9.62 -32.89 2.90
CA MET A 214 -10.17 -32.33 1.67
C MET A 214 -9.14 -32.25 0.54
N LEU A 215 -7.88 -31.93 0.84
CA LEU A 215 -6.78 -31.92 -0.13
C LEU A 215 -6.48 -33.31 -0.68
N GLU A 216 -6.56 -34.34 0.16
CA GLU A 216 -6.40 -35.76 -0.24
C GLU A 216 -7.40 -36.19 -1.32
N THR A 217 -8.58 -35.55 -1.40
CA THR A 217 -9.56 -35.85 -2.46
C THR A 217 -9.08 -35.43 -3.85
N GLY A 218 -8.07 -34.55 -3.94
CA GLY A 218 -7.62 -33.93 -5.19
C GLY A 218 -8.62 -32.93 -5.79
N LYS A 219 -9.79 -32.72 -5.17
CA LYS A 219 -10.86 -31.84 -5.66
C LYS A 219 -10.77 -30.41 -5.11
N VAL A 220 -9.92 -30.14 -4.12
CA VAL A 220 -9.82 -28.86 -3.43
C VAL A 220 -8.49 -28.17 -3.68
N LYS A 221 -8.53 -26.84 -3.82
CA LYS A 221 -7.38 -25.94 -3.76
C LYS A 221 -7.53 -25.01 -2.57
N VAL A 222 -6.54 -24.95 -1.69
CA VAL A 222 -6.55 -24.09 -0.51
C VAL A 222 -5.49 -22.99 -0.65
N THR A 223 -5.90 -21.74 -0.46
CA THR A 223 -5.01 -20.58 -0.51
C THR A 223 -5.06 -19.84 0.82
N PHE A 224 -3.90 -19.59 1.43
CA PHE A 224 -3.81 -18.77 2.64
C PHE A 224 -3.42 -17.34 2.27
N ILE A 225 -4.25 -16.38 2.68
CA ILE A 225 -4.03 -14.95 2.47
C ILE A 225 -3.77 -14.28 3.80
N ASP A 226 -2.55 -13.80 3.97
CA ASP A 226 -2.11 -13.05 5.14
C ASP A 226 -2.56 -11.59 5.04
N VAL A 227 -3.42 -11.16 5.98
CA VAL A 227 -4.08 -9.84 5.98
C VAL A 227 -3.33 -8.86 6.90
N PRO A 228 -2.85 -7.70 6.39
CA PRO A 228 -1.95 -6.80 7.11
C PRO A 228 -2.64 -5.87 8.13
N PHE A 229 -3.48 -6.41 9.03
CA PHE A 229 -4.12 -5.64 10.10
C PHE A 229 -3.20 -5.23 11.25
N SER A 230 -1.94 -5.64 11.24
CA SER A 230 -0.96 -5.32 12.28
C SER A 230 0.34 -4.81 11.66
N ARG A 231 1.02 -3.88 12.34
CA ARG A 231 2.25 -3.24 11.82
C ARG A 231 3.35 -4.23 11.49
N ALA A 232 3.48 -5.30 12.27
CA ALA A 232 4.46 -6.36 12.05
C ALA A 232 3.96 -7.44 11.08
N MET A 233 2.71 -7.42 10.61
CA MET A 233 2.22 -8.46 9.68
C MET A 233 3.04 -8.59 8.38
N PRO A 234 3.53 -7.51 7.73
CA PRO A 234 4.33 -7.64 6.50
C PRO A 234 5.57 -8.53 6.66
N ILE A 235 6.28 -8.45 7.80
CA ILE A 235 7.45 -9.30 8.03
C ILE A 235 7.05 -10.78 8.16
N TYR A 236 5.90 -11.08 8.75
CA TYR A 236 5.42 -12.46 8.86
C TYR A 236 4.99 -13.03 7.50
N ALA A 237 4.23 -12.24 6.72
CA ALA A 237 3.82 -12.63 5.37
C ALA A 237 5.03 -12.86 4.46
N LYS A 238 6.06 -12.01 4.55
CA LYS A 238 7.35 -12.18 3.86
C LYS A 238 8.01 -13.52 4.18
N TYR A 239 8.14 -13.90 5.45
CA TYR A 239 8.76 -15.17 5.82
C TYR A 239 7.88 -16.39 5.55
N TYR A 240 6.55 -16.25 5.53
CA TYR A 240 5.66 -17.28 5.01
C TYR A 240 5.94 -17.55 3.53
N LEU A 241 5.97 -16.51 2.69
CA LEU A 241 6.28 -16.64 1.27
C LEU A 241 7.67 -17.23 1.03
N TYR A 242 8.69 -16.79 1.78
CA TYR A 242 10.04 -17.31 1.63
C TYR A 242 10.15 -18.80 2.01
N ALA A 243 9.36 -19.26 2.99
CA ALA A 243 9.31 -20.66 3.37
C ALA A 243 8.55 -21.49 2.32
N ALA A 244 7.42 -20.99 1.83
CA ALA A 244 6.65 -21.60 0.75
C ALA A 244 7.46 -21.73 -0.55
N ASN A 245 8.33 -20.75 -0.85
CA ASN A 245 9.24 -20.77 -2.01
C ASN A 245 10.31 -21.86 -1.94
N VAL A 246 10.65 -22.36 -0.74
CA VAL A 246 11.53 -23.52 -0.59
C VAL A 246 10.77 -24.81 -0.79
N ASN A 247 9.60 -24.90 -0.15
CA ASN A 247 8.75 -26.06 -0.20
C ASN A 247 7.29 -25.64 0.05
N ALA A 248 6.45 -25.80 -0.97
CA ALA A 248 5.02 -25.48 -0.91
C ALA A 248 4.16 -26.69 -0.53
N ASP A 249 4.76 -27.78 -0.04
CA ASP A 249 4.01 -28.94 0.41
C ASP A 249 3.15 -28.65 1.66
N GLU A 250 2.12 -29.48 1.82
CA GLU A 250 1.12 -29.33 2.87
C GLU A 250 1.77 -29.36 4.26
N GLU A 251 2.71 -30.29 4.50
CA GLU A 251 3.40 -30.43 5.77
C GLU A 251 4.20 -29.17 6.15
N ASN A 252 4.99 -28.62 5.22
CA ASN A 252 5.76 -27.42 5.49
C ASN A 252 4.86 -26.20 5.67
N ILE A 253 3.83 -26.02 4.84
CA ILE A 253 2.93 -24.87 4.93
C ILE A 253 2.25 -24.80 6.30
N PHE A 254 1.62 -25.89 6.76
CA PHE A 254 0.98 -25.91 8.07
C PHE A 254 1.99 -25.75 9.22
N ARG A 255 3.15 -26.42 9.13
CA ARG A 255 4.22 -26.26 10.13
C ARG A 255 4.70 -24.82 10.25
N VAL A 256 4.96 -24.15 9.13
CA VAL A 256 5.41 -22.75 9.10
C VAL A 256 4.34 -21.83 9.67
N ARG A 257 3.08 -21.98 9.26
CA ARG A 257 1.97 -21.18 9.78
C ARG A 257 1.84 -21.33 11.30
N HIS A 258 1.90 -22.55 11.82
CA HIS A 258 1.87 -22.80 13.26
C HIS A 258 3.03 -22.09 14.00
N ILE A 259 4.25 -22.17 13.46
CA ILE A 259 5.43 -21.49 14.02
C ILE A 259 5.26 -19.97 14.01
N LEU A 260 4.72 -19.40 12.93
CA LEU A 260 4.47 -17.97 12.78
C LEU A 260 3.36 -17.48 13.72
N PHE A 261 2.26 -18.21 13.89
CA PHE A 261 1.25 -17.90 14.90
C PHE A 261 1.85 -17.90 16.31
N LYS A 262 2.71 -18.87 16.62
CA LYS A 262 3.40 -18.95 17.92
C LYS A 262 4.36 -17.77 18.13
N ALA A 263 5.13 -17.40 17.12
CA ALA A 263 6.01 -16.23 17.16
C ALA A 263 5.23 -14.93 17.43
N ALA A 264 4.09 -14.74 16.76
CA ALA A 264 3.28 -13.54 16.90
C ALA A 264 2.55 -13.46 18.25
N GLN A 265 1.93 -14.56 18.69
CA GLN A 265 0.99 -14.51 19.81
C GLN A 265 1.62 -14.89 21.15
N GLU A 266 2.54 -15.86 21.16
CA GLU A 266 3.17 -16.33 22.39
C GLU A 266 4.48 -15.57 22.65
N MET A 267 5.35 -15.50 21.64
CA MET A 267 6.64 -14.80 21.78
C MET A 267 6.52 -13.28 21.62
N ARG A 268 5.38 -12.80 21.08
CA ARG A 268 5.08 -11.38 20.84
C ARG A 268 6.15 -10.67 20.02
N ILE A 269 6.76 -11.38 19.07
CA ILE A 269 7.86 -10.85 18.24
C ILE A 269 7.30 -9.81 17.28
N GLN A 270 7.86 -8.59 17.32
CA GLN A 270 7.44 -7.46 16.48
C GLN A 270 8.51 -7.05 15.45
N LYS A 271 9.78 -7.42 15.69
CA LYS A 271 10.91 -7.04 14.84
C LYS A 271 11.38 -8.20 13.97
N GLU A 272 11.92 -7.86 12.81
CA GLU A 272 12.36 -8.86 11.84
C GLU A 272 13.56 -9.67 12.32
N ASP A 273 14.56 -9.05 12.93
CA ASP A 273 15.77 -9.72 13.43
C ASP A 273 15.44 -10.79 14.49
N GLU A 274 14.52 -10.47 15.40
CA GLU A 274 13.98 -11.40 16.39
C GLU A 274 13.21 -12.55 15.72
N LEU A 275 12.40 -12.26 14.70
CA LEU A 275 11.65 -13.28 13.95
C LEU A 275 12.61 -14.22 13.22
N VAL A 276 13.62 -13.68 12.53
CA VAL A 276 14.65 -14.45 11.84
C VAL A 276 15.37 -15.37 12.81
N LYS A 277 15.78 -14.86 13.98
CA LYS A 277 16.43 -15.68 15.01
C LYS A 277 15.53 -16.84 15.44
N TYR A 278 14.27 -16.55 15.75
CA TYR A 278 13.29 -17.56 16.14
C TYR A 278 13.05 -18.62 15.05
N LEU A 279 12.94 -18.21 13.79
CA LEU A 279 12.76 -19.13 12.66
C LEU A 279 14.00 -20.04 12.45
N LYS A 280 15.22 -19.52 12.65
CA LYS A 280 16.45 -20.34 12.62
C LYS A 280 16.45 -21.38 13.74
N GLU A 281 16.12 -20.97 14.96
CA GLU A 281 16.03 -21.87 16.13
C GLU A 281 14.99 -22.99 15.92
N ARG A 282 13.88 -22.67 15.25
CA ARG A 282 12.83 -23.62 14.86
C ARG A 282 13.14 -24.41 13.60
N LYS A 283 14.32 -24.23 13.00
CA LYS A 283 14.78 -24.92 11.79
C LYS A 283 13.79 -24.76 10.63
N VAL A 284 13.25 -23.56 10.45
CA VAL A 284 12.47 -23.22 9.25
C VAL A 284 13.47 -22.94 8.14
N LYS A 285 13.30 -23.59 6.99
CA LYS A 285 14.08 -23.29 5.78
C LYS A 285 13.33 -22.21 5.01
N TRP A 286 14.05 -21.24 4.46
CA TRP A 286 13.46 -20.22 3.61
C TRP A 286 14.45 -19.77 2.53
N LYS A 287 13.92 -19.32 1.41
CA LYS A 287 14.68 -18.80 0.28
C LYS A 287 14.06 -17.49 -0.14
N LYS A 288 14.89 -16.44 -0.11
CA LYS A 288 14.49 -15.11 -0.55
C LYS A 288 13.87 -15.18 -1.94
N MET A 289 12.72 -14.53 -2.10
CA MET A 289 12.07 -14.28 -3.38
C MET A 289 11.73 -12.80 -3.47
N ASP A 290 11.14 -12.36 -4.58
CA ASP A 290 10.57 -11.02 -4.69
C ASP A 290 9.16 -11.01 -4.05
N GLU A 291 9.08 -10.82 -2.74
CA GLU A 291 7.80 -10.71 -2.04
C GLU A 291 7.03 -9.45 -2.44
N LYS A 292 7.75 -8.40 -2.86
CA LYS A 292 7.17 -7.12 -3.28
C LYS A 292 6.33 -7.27 -4.54
N SER A 293 6.65 -8.23 -5.41
CA SER A 293 5.81 -8.55 -6.55
C SER A 293 4.54 -9.33 -6.18
N ILE A 294 4.46 -9.96 -5.00
CA ILE A 294 3.32 -10.82 -4.59
C ILE A 294 2.32 -10.08 -3.70
N PHE A 295 2.80 -9.24 -2.78
CA PHE A 295 1.94 -8.46 -1.89
C PHE A 295 0.83 -7.67 -2.59
N PRO A 296 1.05 -7.06 -3.76
CA PRO A 296 -0.01 -6.34 -4.47
C PRO A 296 -1.16 -7.27 -4.90
N PHE A 297 -0.86 -8.50 -5.34
CA PHE A 297 -1.89 -9.51 -5.66
C PHE A 297 -2.66 -9.94 -4.42
N MET A 298 -1.97 -10.16 -3.29
CA MET A 298 -2.65 -10.48 -2.03
C MET A 298 -3.58 -9.35 -1.59
N SER A 299 -3.14 -8.10 -1.72
CA SER A 299 -3.98 -6.91 -1.46
C SER A 299 -5.19 -6.84 -2.39
N ALA A 300 -5.02 -7.12 -3.69
CA ALA A 300 -6.12 -7.13 -4.64
C ALA A 300 -7.19 -8.16 -4.24
N VAL A 301 -6.78 -9.38 -3.85
CA VAL A 301 -7.70 -10.42 -3.38
C VAL A 301 -8.41 -10.00 -2.08
N ILE A 302 -7.69 -9.38 -1.13
CA ILE A 302 -8.29 -8.85 0.12
C ILE A 302 -9.36 -7.79 -0.20
N GLN A 303 -9.12 -6.93 -1.19
CA GLN A 303 -10.04 -5.88 -1.61
C GLN A 303 -11.25 -6.43 -2.38
N GLU A 304 -11.03 -7.35 -3.32
CA GLU A 304 -12.07 -8.04 -4.08
C GLU A 304 -13.11 -8.64 -3.14
N TYR A 305 -12.65 -9.37 -2.13
CA TYR A 305 -13.51 -9.98 -1.12
C TYR A 305 -13.96 -9.04 0.00
N LYS A 306 -13.57 -7.76 -0.04
CA LYS A 306 -13.91 -6.74 0.97
C LYS A 306 -13.62 -7.27 2.38
N ILE A 307 -12.41 -7.75 2.62
CA ILE A 307 -12.01 -8.35 3.88
C ILE A 307 -11.72 -7.25 4.89
N ASN A 308 -12.62 -7.09 5.87
CA ASN A 308 -12.52 -6.11 6.95
C ASN A 308 -12.41 -6.77 8.35
N ALA A 309 -12.42 -8.11 8.40
CA ALA A 309 -12.30 -8.89 9.62
C ALA A 309 -11.56 -10.20 9.36
N THR A 310 -10.85 -10.69 10.37
CA THR A 310 -10.16 -11.98 10.35
C THR A 310 -10.49 -12.78 11.62
N PRO A 311 -10.67 -14.11 11.54
CA PRO A 311 -10.54 -14.92 10.33
C PRO A 311 -11.77 -14.78 9.43
N THR A 312 -11.54 -14.82 8.12
CA THR A 312 -12.58 -14.91 7.10
C THR A 312 -12.22 -16.04 6.14
N CYS A 313 -13.20 -16.83 5.71
CA CYS A 313 -13.02 -17.87 4.71
C CYS A 313 -13.97 -17.60 3.54
N VAL A 314 -13.49 -17.75 2.32
CA VAL A 314 -14.31 -17.77 1.11
C VAL A 314 -14.20 -19.15 0.49
N ILE A 315 -15.33 -19.79 0.23
CA ILE A 315 -15.41 -21.08 -0.44
C ILE A 315 -16.08 -20.87 -1.79
N LYS A 316 -15.39 -21.23 -2.88
CA LYS A 316 -15.93 -21.23 -4.24
C LYS A 316 -16.31 -22.63 -4.65
N TYR A 317 -17.58 -22.79 -5.02
CA TYR A 317 -18.13 -24.01 -5.59
C TYR A 317 -18.12 -23.99 -7.12
N SER A 318 -18.24 -22.79 -7.70
CA SER A 318 -18.13 -22.55 -9.15
C SER A 318 -17.81 -21.08 -9.41
N ALA A 319 -17.71 -20.67 -10.68
CA ALA A 319 -17.51 -19.26 -11.06
C ALA A 319 -18.62 -18.31 -10.59
N THR A 320 -19.82 -18.83 -10.31
CA THR A 320 -20.99 -18.04 -9.90
C THR A 320 -21.50 -18.37 -8.51
N ASP A 321 -20.93 -19.38 -7.85
CA ASP A 321 -21.34 -19.82 -6.53
C ASP A 321 -20.16 -19.75 -5.56
N GLU A 322 -20.18 -18.70 -4.73
CA GLU A 322 -19.22 -18.48 -3.66
C GLU A 322 -19.91 -18.11 -2.36
N LYS A 323 -19.36 -18.60 -1.24
CA LYS A 323 -19.86 -18.33 0.11
C LYS A 323 -18.75 -17.76 0.99
N LYS A 324 -19.07 -16.67 1.69
CA LYS A 324 -18.16 -15.99 2.62
C LYS A 324 -18.57 -16.24 4.07
N TYR A 325 -17.64 -16.72 4.87
CA TYR A 325 -17.81 -17.06 6.28
C TYR A 325 -16.87 -16.21 7.14
N ILE A 326 -17.40 -15.54 8.17
CA ILE A 326 -16.63 -14.64 9.03
C ILE A 326 -16.67 -15.18 10.46
N GLY A 327 -15.50 -15.34 11.08
CA GLY A 327 -15.34 -15.88 12.44
C GLY A 327 -15.22 -17.41 12.47
N SER A 328 -14.59 -17.91 13.55
CA SER A 328 -14.15 -19.30 13.65
C SER A 328 -15.27 -20.33 13.50
N ASP A 329 -16.44 -20.10 14.10
CA ASP A 329 -17.54 -21.06 14.10
C ASP A 329 -18.18 -21.19 12.72
N LYS A 330 -18.47 -20.05 12.06
CA LYS A 330 -19.02 -20.04 10.71
C LYS A 330 -18.05 -20.64 9.68
N ILE A 331 -16.75 -20.39 9.84
CA ILE A 331 -15.73 -20.99 8.98
C ILE A 331 -15.74 -22.51 9.14
N TRP A 332 -15.81 -23.00 10.38
CA TRP A 332 -15.89 -24.44 10.64
C TRP A 332 -17.12 -25.07 10.00
N GLU A 333 -18.30 -24.46 10.16
CA GLU A 333 -19.54 -24.90 9.50
C GLU A 333 -19.39 -24.98 7.98
N GLY A 334 -18.85 -23.93 7.34
CA GLY A 334 -18.63 -23.89 5.91
C GLY A 334 -17.67 -24.96 5.40
N LEU A 335 -16.58 -25.22 6.12
CA LEU A 335 -15.63 -26.28 5.75
C LEU A 335 -16.25 -27.67 5.90
N VAL A 336 -17.08 -27.91 6.92
CA VAL A 336 -17.81 -29.18 7.10
C VAL A 336 -18.87 -29.37 6.00
N GLU A 337 -19.57 -28.29 5.63
CA GLU A 337 -20.51 -28.29 4.50
C GLU A 337 -19.80 -28.68 3.20
N LEU A 338 -18.65 -28.05 2.90
CA LEU A 338 -17.84 -28.39 1.74
C LEU A 338 -17.38 -29.85 1.77
N LYS A 339 -16.85 -30.33 2.90
CA LYS A 339 -16.43 -31.74 3.04
C LYS A 339 -17.57 -32.70 2.71
N THR A 340 -18.76 -32.44 3.23
CA THR A 340 -19.96 -33.25 2.97
C THR A 340 -20.35 -33.21 1.50
N HIS A 341 -20.20 -32.05 0.85
CA HIS A 341 -20.44 -31.90 -0.59
C HIS A 341 -19.45 -32.70 -1.44
N LEU A 342 -18.19 -32.81 -1.04
CA LEU A 342 -17.15 -33.56 -1.78
C LEU A 342 -17.32 -35.09 -1.74
N GLN A 343 -18.05 -35.59 -0.74
CA GLN A 343 -18.35 -37.00 -0.53
C GLN A 343 -19.57 -37.50 -1.33
N LYS A 344 -20.36 -36.57 -1.88
CA LYS A 344 -21.39 -36.88 -2.88
C LYS A 344 -20.73 -37.01 -4.26
#